data_AF-A0A5E4ZCE6-F1
#
_entry.id   AF-A0A5E4ZCE6-F1
#
_cell.length_a   1.000
_cell.length_b   1.000
_cell.length_c   1.000
_cell.angle_alpha   90.00
_cell.angle_beta   90.00
_cell.angle_gamma   90.00
#
_symmetry.space_group_name_H-M   'P 1'
#
loop_
_entity.id
_entity.type
_entity.pdbx_description
1 polymer ?
#
loop_
_entity_poly.entity_id
_entity_poly.type
_entity_poly.pdbx_seq_one_letter_code
_entity_poly.pdbx_strand_id
1 'polypeptide(L)'
;MALIDPGKPWQNGTNESFNGKFRDECLAMEWFRNRIEAKIVIEDWRTHHNEVRPHSSLQYLTPAEFRRVSECNPTTGAVNL
;
A
#
# COMPACT_ATOMS: atom_id res chain seq x y z
N MET A 1 12.28 6.90 -6.57
CA MET A 1 13.45 6.00 -6.47
C MET A 1 12.94 4.68 -5.93
N ALA A 2 12.95 3.60 -6.71
CA ALA A 2 12.61 2.29 -6.20
C ALA A 2 13.81 1.77 -5.40
N LEU A 3 13.60 1.51 -4.10
CA LEU A 3 14.62 1.07 -3.14
C LEU A 3 14.82 -0.45 -3.22
N ILE A 4 15.05 -0.97 -4.44
CA ILE A 4 15.31 -2.39 -4.67
C ILE A 4 16.64 -2.49 -5.41
N ASP A 5 17.67 -2.94 -4.71
CA ASP A 5 18.97 -3.17 -5.29
C ASP A 5 18.93 -4.41 -6.20
N PRO A 6 19.63 -4.40 -7.35
CA PRO A 6 19.77 -5.59 -8.17
C PRO A 6 20.30 -6.79 -7.35
N GLY A 7 19.65 -7.94 -7.50
CA GLY A 7 20.03 -9.16 -6.77
C GLY A 7 19.51 -9.26 -5.33
N LYS A 8 18.68 -8.31 -4.86
CA LYS A 8 18.09 -8.33 -3.51
C LYS A 8 16.56 -8.50 -3.51
N PRO A 9 16.03 -9.69 -3.88
CA PRO A 9 14.57 -9.91 -3.97
C PRO A 9 13.83 -9.69 -2.64
N TRP A 10 14.49 -9.87 -1.50
CA TRP A 10 13.88 -9.67 -0.18
C TRP A 10 13.44 -8.22 0.09
N GLN A 11 14.01 -7.23 -0.62
CA GLN A 11 13.58 -5.82 -0.51
C GLN A 11 12.21 -5.58 -1.17
N ASN A 12 11.71 -6.51 -2.00
CA ASN A 12 10.42 -6.39 -2.68
C ASN A 12 9.22 -6.87 -1.84
N GLY A 13 9.45 -7.44 -0.65
CA GLY A 13 8.40 -8.13 0.11
C GLY A 13 7.19 -7.26 0.48
N THR A 14 7.38 -5.96 0.71
CA THR A 14 6.28 -5.01 0.99
C THR A 14 5.39 -4.79 -0.23
N ASN A 15 6.00 -4.62 -1.40
CA ASN A 15 5.30 -4.46 -2.68
C ASN A 15 4.59 -5.76 -3.10
N GLU A 16 5.22 -6.92 -2.89
CA GLU A 16 4.58 -8.23 -3.11
C GLU A 16 3.35 -8.42 -2.22
N SER A 17 3.48 -8.09 -0.93
CA SER A 17 2.36 -8.17 0.03
C SER A 17 1.22 -7.23 -0.35
N PHE A 18 1.54 -6.00 -0.77
CA PHE A 18 0.55 -5.03 -1.27
C PHE A 18 -0.18 -5.57 -2.51
N ASN A 19 0.57 -6.06 -3.51
CA ASN A 19 -0.02 -6.57 -4.75
C ASN A 19 -0.88 -7.82 -4.52
N GLY A 20 -0.49 -8.68 -3.57
CA GLY A 20 -1.32 -9.81 -3.13
C GLY A 20 -2.66 -9.34 -2.57
N LYS A 21 -2.64 -8.40 -1.61
CA LYS A 21 -3.87 -7.84 -1.03
C LYS A 21 -4.73 -7.13 -2.07
N PHE A 22 -4.14 -6.34 -2.94
CA PHE A 22 -4.90 -5.65 -3.99
C PHE A 22 -5.59 -6.63 -4.94
N ARG A 23 -4.90 -7.71 -5.33
CA ARG A 23 -5.51 -8.77 -6.14
C ARG A 23 -6.67 -9.43 -5.39
N ASP A 24 -6.44 -9.86 -4.15
CA ASP A 24 -7.39 -10.72 -3.43
C ASP A 24 -8.58 -9.92 -2.88
N GLU A 25 -8.38 -8.66 -2.48
CA GLU A 25 -9.42 -7.80 -1.86
C GLU A 25 -10.12 -6.87 -2.86
N CYS A 26 -9.55 -6.59 -4.04
CA CYS A 26 -10.14 -5.69 -5.05
C CYS A 26 -10.43 -6.42 -6.37
N LEU A 27 -9.39 -6.94 -7.02
CA LEU A 27 -9.52 -7.42 -8.41
C LEU A 27 -10.25 -8.76 -8.51
N ALA A 28 -10.09 -9.64 -7.53
CA ALA A 28 -10.71 -10.96 -7.51
C ALA A 28 -12.20 -10.92 -7.10
N MET A 29 -12.66 -9.81 -6.51
CA MET A 29 -14.02 -9.66 -6.00
C MET A 29 -15.03 -9.27 -7.09
N GLU A 30 -14.55 -8.75 -8.23
CA GLU A 30 -15.39 -8.07 -9.22
C GLU A 30 -15.12 -8.59 -10.64
N TRP A 31 -16.17 -8.66 -11.46
CA TRP A 31 -16.05 -8.86 -12.90
C TRP A 31 -16.27 -7.52 -13.62
N PHE A 32 -15.19 -6.93 -14.14
CA PHE A 32 -15.28 -5.64 -14.81
C PHE A 32 -15.90 -5.76 -16.20
N ARG A 33 -16.94 -4.97 -16.47
CA ARG A 33 -17.60 -4.87 -17.78
C ARG A 33 -16.79 -4.01 -18.74
N ASN A 34 -16.09 -3.00 -18.22
CA ASN A 34 -15.24 -2.11 -19.00
C ASN A 34 -14.15 -1.44 -18.15
N ARG A 35 -13.23 -0.74 -18.83
CA ARG A 35 -12.09 -0.08 -18.17
C ARG A 35 -12.46 1.12 -17.29
N ILE A 36 -13.61 1.76 -17.53
CA ILE A 36 -14.06 2.91 -16.73
C ILE A 36 -14.52 2.41 -15.36
N GLU A 37 -15.35 1.36 -15.35
CA GLU A 37 -15.78 0.69 -14.12
C GLU A 37 -14.58 0.19 -13.30
N ALA A 38 -13.63 -0.49 -13.96
CA ALA A 38 -12.40 -0.94 -13.29
C ALA A 38 -11.63 0.21 -12.64
N LYS A 39 -11.49 1.36 -13.32
CA LYS A 39 -10.83 2.53 -12.73
C LYS A 39 -11.55 3.04 -11.49
N ILE A 40 -12.88 3.13 -11.53
CA ILE A 40 -13.66 3.63 -10.39
C ILE A 40 -13.47 2.72 -9.18
N VAL A 41 -13.61 1.41 -9.36
CA VAL A 41 -13.45 0.43 -8.28
C VAL A 41 -12.03 0.44 -7.71
N ILE A 42 -11.02 0.51 -8.58
CA ILE A 42 -9.62 0.56 -8.16
C ILE A 42 -9.31 1.84 -7.38
N GLU A 43 -9.83 2.99 -7.81
CA GLU A 43 -9.63 4.26 -7.10
C GLU A 43 -10.35 4.30 -5.75
N ASP A 44 -11.53 3.71 -5.66
CA ASP A 44 -12.26 3.58 -4.39
C ASP A 44 -11.47 2.70 -3.41
N TRP A 45 -11.03 1.52 -3.86
CA TRP A 45 -10.18 0.64 -3.05
C TRP A 45 -8.87 1.31 -2.63
N ARG A 46 -8.21 2.02 -3.55
CA ARG A 46 -6.96 2.76 -3.27
C ARG A 46 -7.19 3.83 -2.20
N THR A 47 -8.31 4.55 -2.27
CA THR A 47 -8.65 5.59 -1.30
C THR A 47 -8.92 4.95 0.06
N HIS A 48 -9.73 3.89 0.11
CA HIS A 48 -10.01 3.16 1.34
C HIS A 48 -8.72 2.61 1.99
N HIS A 49 -7.85 1.98 1.21
CA HIS A 49 -6.58 1.41 1.69
C HIS A 49 -5.66 2.47 2.31
N ASN A 50 -5.60 3.66 1.70
CA ASN A 50 -4.66 4.72 2.08
C ASN A 50 -5.17 5.65 3.18
N GLU A 51 -6.48 5.92 3.23
CA GLU A 51 -7.05 6.94 4.11
C GLU A 51 -7.93 6.38 5.22
N VAL A 52 -8.40 5.12 5.11
CA VAL A 52 -9.40 4.55 6.04
C VAL A 52 -8.88 3.32 6.75
N ARG A 53 -8.18 2.42 6.06
CA ARG A 53 -7.76 1.13 6.64
C ARG A 53 -6.51 1.28 7.51
N PRO A 54 -6.57 0.97 8.83
CA PRO A 54 -5.38 0.90 9.67
C PRO A 54 -4.58 -0.37 9.39
N HIS A 55 -3.24 -0.28 9.44
CA HIS A 55 -2.35 -1.41 9.21
C HIS A 55 -1.50 -1.71 10.44
N SER A 56 -1.48 -2.96 10.88
CA SER A 56 -0.70 -3.37 12.07
C SER A 56 0.80 -3.12 11.92
N SER A 57 1.35 -3.25 10.71
CA SER A 57 2.74 -2.91 10.38
C SER A 57 3.04 -1.42 10.50
N LEU A 58 2.02 -0.56 10.52
CA LEU A 58 2.11 0.88 10.69
C LEU A 58 1.61 1.32 12.07
N GLN A 59 1.70 0.46 13.09
CA GLN A 59 1.20 0.74 14.44
C GLN A 59 -0.30 1.08 14.46
N TYR A 60 -1.09 0.44 13.59
CA TYR A 60 -2.51 0.71 13.39
C TYR A 60 -2.84 2.11 12.86
N LEU A 61 -1.87 2.80 12.24
CA LEU A 61 -2.14 3.97 11.43
C LEU A 61 -2.53 3.59 10.00
N THR A 62 -3.28 4.47 9.35
CA THR A 62 -3.44 4.44 7.90
C THR A 62 -2.13 4.86 7.20
N PRO A 63 -1.90 4.49 5.93
CA PRO A 63 -0.71 4.92 5.20
C PRO A 63 -0.59 6.44 5.10
N ALA A 64 -1.72 7.15 4.98
CA ALA A 64 -1.74 8.61 4.95
C ALA A 64 -1.35 9.22 6.30
N GLU A 65 -1.85 8.68 7.42
CA GLU A 65 -1.45 9.13 8.77
C GLU A 65 0.02 8.84 9.04
N PHE A 66 0.49 7.63 8.72
CA PHE A 66 1.90 7.25 8.89
C PHE A 66 2.82 8.21 8.12
N ARG A 67 2.46 8.55 6.87
CA ARG A 67 3.19 9.55 6.08
C ARG A 67 3.26 10.90 6.82
N ARG A 68 2.12 11.44 7.26
CA ARG A 68 2.06 12.74 7.97
C ARG A 68 2.91 12.72 9.25
N VAL A 69 2.89 11.61 10.01
CA VAL A 69 3.71 11.44 11.22
C VAL A 69 5.20 11.41 10.86
N SER A 70 5.58 10.69 9.81
CA SER A 70 6.98 10.59 9.35
C SER A 70 7.53 11.92 8.81
N GLU A 71 6.68 12.75 8.21
CA GLU A 71 7.04 14.09 7.72
C GLU A 71 7.20 15.08 8.88
N CYS A 72 6.41 14.94 9.95
CA CYS A 72 6.48 15.80 11.13
C CYS A 72 7.66 15.43 12.06
N ASN A 73 8.10 14.18 12.05
CA ASN A 73 9.24 13.67 12.85
C ASN A 73 10.39 13.17 11.94
N PRO A 74 11.33 14.04 11.55
CA PRO A 74 12.42 13.66 10.63
C PRO A 74 13.41 12.61 11.18
N THR A 75 13.29 12.16 12.43
CA THR A 75 14.24 11.24 13.08
C THR A 75 13.94 9.74 12.87
N THR A 76 12.76 9.36 12.37
CA THR A 76 12.31 7.94 12.41
C THR A 76 12.74 7.07 11.22
N GLY A 77 13.50 7.58 10.25
CA GLY A 77 13.96 6.81 9.08
C GLY A 77 14.98 5.68 9.35
N ALA A 78 15.33 5.40 10.61
CA ALA A 78 16.40 4.47 10.98
C ALA A 78 15.97 3.34 11.94
N VAL A 79 14.71 2.91 11.91
CA VAL A 79 14.31 1.64 12.55
C VAL A 79 14.28 0.52 11.50
N ASN A 80 15.17 -0.43 11.69
CA ASN A 80 15.42 -1.59 10.84
C ASN A 80 14.13 -2.37 10.50
N LEU A 81 13.95 -2.63 9.20
CA LEU A 81 13.32 -3.86 8.69
C LEU A 81 14.44 -4.76 8.16
#